data_AF-A0AAJ0U5R2-F1
#
_entry.id   AF-A0AAJ0U5R2-F1
#
_cell.length_a   1.000
_cell.length_b   1.000
_cell.length_c   1.000
_cell.angle_alpha   90.00
_cell.angle_beta   90.00
_cell.angle_gamma   90.00
#
_symmetry.space_group_name_H-M   'P 1'
#
loop_
_entity.id
_entity.type
_entity.pdbx_description
1 polymer ?
#
loop_
_entity_poly.entity_id
_entity_poly.type
_entity_poly.pdbx_seq_one_letter_code
_entity_poly.pdbx_strand_id
1 'polypeptide(L)'
;MGNLRLATSRFAGGRGLRGWRLLVLLGLLIGWLGAGPLALAQSWRGQLEGGPEIMVDPDTRRATGVIDGERRPLWDGVHKLEDGSTVIVRDGIAVPTEPMYQQWRGQAEPEPVFARRYCKQLVRKTCGFDDACRSSAACLRARALLDEAAQDRRGRGESDRDSVPSATNDRCRDALDDPEFPACSSIGSETGDSRCRALVERTCGADNACADSQACDAARQLQGLETQERLTNADPSALSQTGRQCLEAMNNSFFEPCGQR
;
A
#
# COMPACT_ATOMS: atom_id res chain seq x y z
N MET A 1 49.25 -13.01 -50.76
CA MET A 1 48.20 -12.41 -51.63
C MET A 1 47.50 -11.38 -50.77
N GLY A 2 48.01 -10.16 -50.61
CA GLY A 2 48.01 -9.03 -51.55
C GLY A 2 46.72 -8.20 -51.36
N ASN A 3 46.68 -6.87 -51.23
CA ASN A 3 47.65 -5.81 -50.97
C ASN A 3 46.82 -4.54 -50.64
N LEU A 4 47.41 -3.58 -49.90
CA LEU A 4 46.84 -2.26 -49.60
C LEU A 4 46.36 -1.50 -50.86
N ARG A 5 45.40 -0.58 -50.69
CA ARG A 5 45.50 0.77 -51.27
C ARG A 5 44.87 1.86 -50.40
N LEU A 6 45.70 2.88 -50.13
CA LEU A 6 45.40 4.24 -49.72
C LEU A 6 44.80 5.06 -50.88
N ALA A 7 44.03 6.11 -50.55
CA ALA A 7 43.92 7.37 -51.33
C ALA A 7 43.39 8.49 -50.39
N THR A 8 44.24 9.38 -49.86
CA THR A 8 44.62 10.72 -50.40
C THR A 8 43.41 11.66 -50.60
N SER A 9 43.14 12.58 -49.66
CA SER A 9 43.69 13.96 -49.56
C SER A 9 43.21 14.93 -50.65
N ARG A 10 42.66 16.08 -50.23
CA ARG A 10 43.11 17.41 -50.68
C ARG A 10 42.44 18.57 -49.94
N PHE A 11 43.32 19.41 -49.40
CA PHE A 11 43.12 20.79 -48.96
C PHE A 11 42.81 21.72 -50.14
N ALA A 12 41.94 22.70 -49.90
CA ALA A 12 41.99 24.08 -50.41
C ALA A 12 41.09 24.89 -49.45
N GLY A 13 41.51 25.95 -48.76
CA GLY A 13 42.37 27.05 -49.18
C GLY A 13 41.49 28.27 -49.44
N GLY A 14 41.42 29.22 -48.51
CA GLY A 14 40.67 30.46 -48.72
C GLY A 14 40.62 31.37 -47.50
N ARG A 15 41.63 32.25 -47.36
CA ARG A 15 41.61 33.38 -46.42
C ARG A 15 40.67 34.47 -46.95
N GLY A 16 39.95 35.15 -46.05
CA GLY A 16 39.19 36.35 -46.38
C GLY A 16 38.64 37.04 -45.14
N LEU A 17 39.49 37.82 -44.46
CA LEU A 17 39.05 38.85 -43.52
C LEU A 17 38.30 39.95 -44.28
N ARG A 18 37.07 40.26 -43.86
CA ARG A 18 36.36 41.57 -43.88
C ARG A 18 34.88 41.37 -44.16
N GLY A 19 34.05 41.53 -43.12
CA GLY A 19 32.60 41.43 -43.24
C GLY A 19 31.93 41.73 -41.90
N TRP A 20 32.19 42.91 -41.37
CA TRP A 20 31.52 43.50 -40.23
C TRP A 20 30.03 43.63 -40.53
N ARG A 21 29.19 43.27 -39.54
CA ARG A 21 27.75 43.53 -39.41
C ARG A 21 26.84 42.50 -40.06
N LEU A 22 25.82 42.10 -39.30
CA LEU A 22 24.77 41.11 -39.56
C LEU A 22 25.15 39.65 -39.30
N LEU A 23 25.01 39.23 -38.04
CA LEU A 23 24.24 38.04 -37.64
C LEU A 23 24.28 37.92 -36.10
N VAL A 24 23.70 38.91 -35.42
CA VAL A 24 23.33 38.86 -33.99
C VAL A 24 22.04 38.05 -33.78
N LEU A 25 21.55 37.35 -34.81
CA LEU A 25 20.23 36.68 -34.81
C LEU A 25 20.31 35.16 -35.03
N LEU A 26 21.45 34.52 -34.75
CA LEU A 26 21.60 33.06 -34.85
C LEU A 26 22.32 32.44 -33.63
N GLY A 27 22.17 33.09 -32.47
CA GLY A 27 22.67 32.60 -31.17
C GLY A 27 21.57 32.33 -30.13
N LEU A 28 20.29 32.39 -30.54
CA LEU A 28 19.13 32.44 -29.63
C LEU A 28 18.19 31.23 -29.76
N LEU A 29 18.64 30.10 -30.33
CA LEU A 29 17.79 28.92 -30.59
C LEU A 29 18.33 27.58 -30.03
N ILE A 30 19.38 27.57 -29.20
CA ILE A 30 19.91 26.34 -28.58
C ILE A 30 19.77 26.35 -27.03
N GLY A 31 19.09 27.35 -26.46
CA GLY A 31 18.97 27.51 -25.01
C GLY A 31 17.71 26.96 -24.35
N TRP A 32 16.85 26.24 -25.08
CA TRP A 32 15.51 25.84 -24.59
C TRP A 32 15.21 24.35 -24.81
N LEU A 33 16.15 23.49 -24.45
CA LEU A 33 15.81 22.12 -24.03
C LEU A 33 15.95 22.12 -22.51
N GLY A 34 14.92 22.66 -21.85
CA GLY A 34 14.75 22.52 -20.41
C GLY A 34 14.59 21.05 -20.10
N ALA A 35 15.65 20.42 -19.60
CA ALA A 35 15.54 19.24 -18.78
C ALA A 35 14.75 19.67 -17.54
N GLY A 36 13.42 19.54 -17.59
CA GLY A 36 12.59 19.65 -16.39
C GLY A 36 13.09 18.61 -15.39
N PRO A 37 13.26 18.96 -14.10
CA PRO A 37 13.60 17.97 -13.11
C PRO A 37 12.53 16.87 -13.17
N LEU A 38 12.96 15.64 -13.42
CA LEU A 38 12.13 14.46 -13.17
C LEU A 38 11.77 14.54 -11.68
N ALA A 39 10.52 14.90 -11.38
CA ALA A 39 9.98 14.85 -10.04
C ALA A 39 9.90 13.37 -9.62
N LEU A 40 11.02 12.83 -9.12
CA LEU A 40 11.01 11.57 -8.40
C LEU A 40 10.12 11.78 -7.18
N ALA A 41 9.12 10.92 -7.02
CA ALA A 41 8.23 10.97 -5.87
C ALA A 41 9.07 10.95 -4.60
N GLN A 42 8.90 11.97 -3.77
CA GLN A 42 9.72 12.15 -2.59
C GLN A 42 9.23 11.22 -1.51
N SER A 43 10.12 10.36 -1.00
CA SER A 43 9.89 9.55 0.20
C SER A 43 9.26 10.40 1.31
N TRP A 44 8.18 9.90 1.89
CA TRP A 44 7.58 10.55 3.05
C TRP A 44 8.54 10.43 4.24
N ARG A 45 8.58 11.45 5.10
CA ARG A 45 9.47 11.48 6.27
C ARG A 45 8.68 11.86 7.51
N GLY A 46 9.09 11.29 8.65
CA GLY A 46 8.56 11.62 9.97
C GLY A 46 9.60 11.38 11.05
N GLN A 47 9.51 12.09 12.16
CA GLN A 47 10.43 11.92 13.28
C GLN A 47 9.78 11.04 14.34
N LEU A 48 10.39 9.91 14.70
CA LEU A 48 9.88 9.08 15.81
C LEU A 48 10.10 9.78 17.16
N GLU A 49 9.14 9.64 18.07
CA GLU A 49 9.25 10.14 19.43
C GLU A 49 10.45 9.51 20.15
N GLY A 50 11.46 10.33 20.45
CA GLY A 50 12.70 9.87 21.09
C GLY A 50 13.54 8.91 20.24
N GLY A 51 13.26 8.80 18.95
CA GLY A 51 13.85 7.83 18.03
C GLY A 51 14.47 8.45 16.79
N PRO A 52 14.86 7.63 15.79
CA PRO A 52 15.41 8.10 14.52
C PRO A 52 14.33 8.70 13.61
N GLU A 53 14.75 9.49 12.61
CA GLU A 53 13.89 9.86 11.49
C GLU A 53 13.51 8.59 10.71
N ILE A 54 12.23 8.48 10.33
CA ILE A 54 11.74 7.44 9.44
C ILE A 54 11.50 7.98 8.04
N MET A 55 11.81 7.16 7.05
CA MET A 55 11.53 7.38 5.65
C MET A 55 10.65 6.24 5.13
N VAL A 56 9.60 6.60 4.40
CA VAL A 56 8.72 5.65 3.70
C VAL A 56 8.85 5.88 2.21
N ASP A 57 9.32 4.85 1.53
CA ASP A 57 9.43 4.82 0.07
C ASP A 57 8.03 4.80 -0.58
N PRO A 58 7.73 5.66 -1.55
CA PRO A 58 6.36 5.79 -2.07
C PRO A 58 5.94 4.58 -2.93
N ASP A 59 6.89 3.94 -3.62
CA ASP A 59 6.61 2.87 -4.57
C ASP A 59 6.49 1.51 -3.84
N THR A 60 7.41 1.26 -2.92
CA THR A 60 7.49 -0.01 -2.19
C THR A 60 6.82 0.04 -0.83
N ARG A 61 6.48 1.24 -0.33
CA ARG A 61 5.99 1.50 1.03
C ARG A 61 6.92 1.02 2.14
N ARG A 62 8.17 0.68 1.81
CA ARG A 62 9.13 0.17 2.79
C ARG A 62 9.47 1.28 3.78
N ALA A 63 9.28 0.98 5.07
CA ALA A 63 9.65 1.87 6.16
C ALA A 63 11.11 1.61 6.57
N THR A 64 11.90 2.67 6.63
CA THR A 64 13.29 2.63 7.09
C THR A 64 13.54 3.72 8.10
N GLY A 65 14.30 3.43 9.16
CA GLY A 65 14.83 4.43 10.08
C GLY A 65 16.25 4.86 9.68
N VAL A 66 16.60 6.11 9.94
CA VAL A 66 17.96 6.64 9.79
C VAL A 66 18.64 6.67 11.16
N ILE A 67 19.55 5.73 11.41
CA ILE A 67 20.29 5.60 12.68
C ILE A 67 21.77 5.81 12.36
N ASP A 68 22.40 6.79 12.99
CA ASP A 68 23.81 7.14 12.75
C ASP A 68 24.15 7.40 11.27
N GLY A 69 23.18 7.92 10.51
CA GLY A 69 23.32 8.17 9.07
C GLY A 69 23.12 6.93 8.18
N GLU A 70 22.96 5.74 8.76
CA GLU A 70 22.64 4.52 8.03
C GLU A 70 21.13 4.27 7.94
N ARG A 71 20.65 3.84 6.77
CA ARG A 71 19.27 3.39 6.60
C ARG A 71 19.13 1.95 7.06
N ARG A 72 18.22 1.71 7.99
CA ARG A 72 17.87 0.36 8.48
C ARG A 72 16.38 0.11 8.35
N PRO A 73 15.95 -1.13 8.05
CA PRO A 73 14.53 -1.47 8.07
C PRO A 73 13.91 -1.10 9.41
N LEU A 74 12.70 -0.52 9.38
CA LEU A 74 11.94 -0.32 10.61
C LEU A 74 11.26 -1.62 11.01
N TRP A 75 11.28 -1.93 12.31
CA TRP A 75 10.59 -3.09 12.86
C TRP A 75 9.08 -2.89 12.82
N ASP A 76 8.37 -4.02 12.76
CA ASP A 76 6.91 -4.02 12.79
C ASP A 76 6.38 -3.51 14.13
N GLY A 77 5.26 -2.79 14.08
CA GLY A 77 4.63 -2.19 15.25
C GLY A 77 4.01 -0.83 14.97
N VAL A 78 3.50 -0.23 16.03
CA VAL A 78 2.97 1.14 16.03
C VAL A 78 4.07 2.06 16.55
N HIS A 79 4.45 3.04 15.75
CA HIS A 79 5.50 4.00 16.07
C HIS A 79 4.88 5.38 16.20
N LYS A 80 5.09 6.02 17.35
CA LYS A 80 4.61 7.38 17.60
C LYS A 80 5.61 8.39 17.06
N LEU A 81 5.10 9.43 16.41
CA LEU A 81 5.90 10.54 15.89
C LEU A 81 5.97 11.67 16.92
N GLU A 82 6.95 12.56 16.78
CA GLU A 82 7.09 13.75 17.63
C GLU A 82 5.89 14.71 17.55
N ASP A 83 5.19 14.74 16.41
CA ASP A 83 3.96 15.52 16.23
C ASP A 83 2.73 14.90 16.92
N GLY A 84 2.90 13.74 17.58
CA GLY A 84 1.86 13.01 18.27
C GLY A 84 1.06 12.04 17.39
N SER A 85 1.28 12.05 16.07
CA SER A 85 0.67 11.07 15.16
C SER A 85 1.37 9.72 15.22
N THR A 86 0.83 8.71 14.53
CA THR A 86 1.35 7.34 14.54
C THR A 86 1.54 6.78 13.14
N VAL A 87 2.61 6.00 12.98
CA VAL A 87 2.89 5.21 11.78
C VAL A 87 2.89 3.74 12.17
N ILE A 88 2.13 2.94 11.42
CA ILE A 88 2.06 1.49 11.62
C ILE A 88 2.96 0.83 10.58
N VAL A 89 3.88 -0.03 11.01
CA VAL A 89 4.73 -0.84 10.13
C VAL A 89 4.39 -2.32 10.27
N ARG A 90 4.23 -3.00 9.14
CA ARG A 90 3.91 -4.43 9.04
C ARG A 90 4.74 -5.08 7.94
N ASP A 91 5.44 -6.15 8.24
CA ASP A 91 6.41 -6.80 7.35
C ASP A 91 7.42 -5.80 6.74
N GLY A 92 7.81 -4.77 7.50
CA GLY A 92 8.68 -3.68 7.07
C GLY A 92 8.01 -2.67 6.11
N ILE A 93 6.69 -2.73 5.94
CA ILE A 93 5.89 -1.84 5.10
C ILE A 93 5.06 -0.89 5.96
N ALA A 94 5.14 0.42 5.70
CA ALA A 94 4.28 1.39 6.36
C ALA A 94 2.85 1.33 5.81
N VAL A 95 1.88 1.31 6.72
CA VAL A 95 0.47 1.55 6.39
C VAL A 95 0.32 3.04 6.06
N PRO A 96 -0.11 3.40 4.84
CA PRO A 96 -0.21 4.80 4.44
C PRO A 96 -1.16 5.61 5.33
N THR A 97 -0.77 6.84 5.65
CA THR A 97 -1.60 7.83 6.34
C THR A 97 -1.97 8.97 5.39
N GLU A 98 -2.97 9.78 5.74
CA GLU A 98 -3.38 10.94 4.94
C GLU A 98 -2.19 11.88 4.58
N PRO A 99 -1.28 12.24 5.51
CA PRO A 99 -0.08 12.99 5.15
C PRO A 99 0.82 12.31 4.11
N MET A 100 0.93 10.98 4.14
CA MET A 100 1.69 10.22 3.14
C MET A 100 1.05 10.33 1.77
N TYR A 101 -0.27 10.14 1.67
CA TYR A 101 -1.01 10.29 0.41
C TYR A 101 -0.92 11.71 -0.15
N GLN A 102 -1.02 12.73 0.72
CA GLN A 102 -0.89 14.12 0.28
C GLN A 102 0.50 14.45 -0.26
N GLN A 103 1.54 13.81 0.28
CA GLN A 103 2.91 13.97 -0.21
C GLN A 103 3.17 13.21 -1.50
N TRP A 104 2.53 12.07 -1.71
CA TRP A 104 2.68 11.22 -2.90
C TRP A 104 1.68 11.55 -4.03
N ARG A 105 0.95 12.67 -3.92
CA ARG A 105 -0.08 13.08 -4.90
C ARG A 105 0.41 12.90 -6.34
N GLY A 106 -0.39 12.18 -7.13
CA GLY A 106 -0.11 11.86 -8.53
C GLY A 106 0.36 10.41 -8.77
N GLN A 107 0.60 9.64 -7.71
CA GLN A 107 0.83 8.21 -7.80
C GLN A 107 -0.44 7.44 -7.40
N ALA A 108 -0.83 6.47 -8.24
CA ALA A 108 -1.89 5.53 -7.88
C ALA A 108 -1.46 4.76 -6.63
N GLU A 109 -2.41 4.47 -5.74
CA GLU A 109 -2.17 3.61 -4.58
C GLU A 109 -1.43 2.34 -5.01
N PRO A 110 -0.23 2.05 -4.47
CA PRO A 110 0.38 0.74 -4.72
C PRO A 110 -0.60 -0.36 -4.27
N GLU A 111 -0.77 -1.43 -5.03
CA GLU A 111 -1.53 -2.57 -4.49
C GLU A 111 -0.73 -3.18 -3.34
N PRO A 112 -1.31 -3.41 -2.15
CA PRO A 112 -0.62 -4.10 -1.08
C PRO A 112 -0.16 -5.49 -1.55
N VAL A 113 0.98 -5.98 -1.05
CA VAL A 113 1.56 -7.30 -1.42
C VAL A 113 0.56 -8.47 -1.25
N PHE A 114 -0.49 -8.27 -0.44
CA PHE A 114 -1.61 -9.19 -0.22
C PHE A 114 -2.66 -9.24 -1.35
N ALA A 115 -2.56 -8.38 -2.38
CA ALA A 115 -3.46 -8.34 -3.52
C ALA A 115 -3.51 -9.65 -4.31
N ARG A 116 -2.49 -10.51 -4.17
CA ARG A 116 -2.45 -11.81 -4.85
C ARG A 116 -3.33 -12.89 -4.19
N ARG A 117 -4.10 -12.56 -3.15
CA ARG A 117 -4.91 -13.52 -2.38
C ARG A 117 -6.39 -13.14 -2.23
N TYR A 118 -6.91 -12.20 -3.01
CA TYR A 118 -8.33 -11.78 -2.91
C TYR A 118 -9.32 -12.94 -2.99
N CYS A 119 -9.14 -13.87 -3.95
CA CYS A 119 -10.07 -15.01 -4.07
C CYS A 119 -10.04 -15.94 -2.85
N LYS A 120 -8.90 -16.08 -2.17
CA LYS A 120 -8.82 -16.88 -0.94
C LYS A 120 -9.49 -16.16 0.23
N GLN A 121 -9.34 -14.84 0.32
CA GLN A 121 -10.02 -14.02 1.32
C GLN A 121 -11.54 -14.07 1.13
N LEU A 122 -12.01 -13.99 -0.11
CA LEU A 122 -13.43 -14.06 -0.46
C LEU A 122 -14.05 -15.40 -0.06
N VAL A 123 -13.40 -16.52 -0.40
CA VAL A 123 -13.83 -17.86 0.01
C VAL A 123 -13.90 -17.94 1.53
N ARG A 124 -12.90 -17.43 2.23
CA ARG A 124 -12.87 -17.48 3.69
C ARG A 124 -13.97 -16.63 4.34
N LYS A 125 -14.22 -15.42 3.83
CA LYS A 125 -15.33 -14.56 4.24
C LYS A 125 -16.66 -15.29 4.10
N THR A 126 -16.91 -15.92 2.95
CA THR A 126 -18.24 -16.42 2.57
C THR A 126 -18.51 -17.87 2.96
N CYS A 127 -17.48 -18.71 3.01
CA CYS A 127 -17.58 -20.12 3.36
C CYS A 127 -17.35 -20.40 4.85
N GLY A 128 -16.70 -19.49 5.58
CA GLY A 128 -16.22 -19.78 6.92
C GLY A 128 -14.92 -20.60 6.92
N PHE A 129 -14.41 -20.86 8.10
CA PHE A 129 -13.08 -21.48 8.29
C PHE A 129 -13.09 -22.99 8.03
N ASP A 130 -14.10 -23.67 8.57
CA ASP A 130 -14.32 -25.10 8.37
C ASP A 130 -15.42 -25.37 7.34
N ASP A 131 -15.56 -24.46 6.36
CA ASP A 131 -16.63 -24.59 5.36
C ASP A 131 -18.03 -24.65 5.99
N ALA A 132 -18.19 -23.98 7.14
CA ALA A 132 -19.43 -23.93 7.90
C ALA A 132 -20.62 -23.40 7.07
N CYS A 133 -20.35 -22.54 6.09
CA CYS A 133 -21.34 -22.04 5.13
C CYS A 133 -21.17 -22.65 3.73
N ARG A 134 -20.62 -23.87 3.60
CA ARG A 134 -20.32 -24.52 2.31
C ARG A 134 -21.47 -24.62 1.32
N SER A 135 -22.69 -24.73 1.84
CA SER A 135 -23.90 -24.89 1.04
C SER A 135 -24.54 -23.54 0.67
N SER A 136 -24.03 -22.43 1.18
CA SER A 136 -24.54 -21.11 0.83
C SER A 136 -24.23 -20.77 -0.63
N ALA A 137 -25.17 -20.12 -1.30
CA ALA A 137 -24.99 -19.69 -2.69
C ALA A 137 -23.79 -18.74 -2.84
N ALA A 138 -23.51 -17.93 -1.82
CA ALA A 138 -22.36 -17.03 -1.75
C ALA A 138 -21.02 -17.80 -1.69
N CYS A 139 -20.91 -18.80 -0.81
CA CYS A 139 -19.71 -19.64 -0.72
C CYS A 139 -19.43 -20.41 -2.02
N LEU A 140 -20.47 -20.99 -2.63
CA LEU A 140 -20.33 -21.71 -3.89
C LEU A 140 -19.83 -20.80 -5.01
N ARG A 141 -20.35 -19.56 -5.09
CA ARG A 141 -19.88 -18.55 -6.04
C ARG A 141 -18.45 -18.10 -5.76
N ALA A 142 -18.08 -17.88 -4.50
CA ALA A 142 -16.72 -17.53 -4.12
C ALA A 142 -15.70 -18.63 -4.49
N ARG A 143 -16.07 -19.90 -4.31
CA ARG A 143 -15.25 -21.05 -4.72
C ARG A 143 -15.08 -21.12 -6.23
N ALA A 144 -16.14 -20.86 -7.00
CA ALA A 144 -16.06 -20.81 -8.46
C ALA A 144 -15.06 -19.75 -8.94
N LEU A 145 -15.06 -18.55 -8.33
CA LEU A 145 -14.08 -17.50 -8.64
C LEU A 145 -12.64 -17.91 -8.27
N LEU A 146 -12.45 -18.61 -7.15
CA LEU A 146 -11.14 -19.14 -6.76
C LEU A 146 -10.62 -20.20 -7.75
N ASP A 147 -11.49 -21.10 -8.21
CA ASP A 147 -11.16 -22.12 -9.19
C ASP A 147 -10.81 -21.52 -10.55
N GLU A 148 -11.56 -20.50 -11.00
CA GLU A 148 -11.26 -19.72 -12.20
C GLU A 148 -9.88 -19.05 -12.09
N ALA A 149 -9.58 -18.42 -10.95
CA ALA A 149 -8.27 -17.80 -10.71
C ALA A 149 -7.12 -18.82 -10.67
N ALA A 150 -7.41 -20.08 -10.33
CA ALA A 150 -6.43 -21.17 -10.37
C ALA A 150 -6.20 -21.68 -11.80
N GLN A 151 -7.26 -21.76 -12.61
CA GLN A 151 -7.18 -22.12 -14.02
C GLN A 151 -6.41 -21.06 -14.83
N ASP A 152 -6.69 -19.79 -14.62
CA ASP A 152 -5.96 -18.66 -15.23
C ASP A 152 -4.46 -18.75 -14.97
N ARG A 153 -4.06 -19.11 -13.74
CA ARG A 153 -2.65 -19.26 -13.37
C ARG A 153 -1.98 -20.46 -14.03
N ARG A 154 -2.72 -21.55 -14.25
CA ARG A 154 -2.20 -22.75 -14.95
C ARG A 154 -2.00 -22.50 -16.44
N GLY A 155 -2.83 -21.64 -17.04
CA GLY A 155 -2.71 -21.24 -18.45
C GLY A 155 -1.59 -20.22 -18.75
N ARG A 156 -1.04 -19.56 -17.72
CA ARG A 156 0.05 -18.58 -17.86
C ARG A 156 1.43 -19.21 -17.69
N GLY A 157 2.39 -18.75 -18.50
CA GLY A 157 3.79 -19.15 -18.42
C GLY A 157 4.44 -18.71 -17.10
N GLU A 158 5.49 -19.43 -16.68
CA GLU A 158 6.20 -19.26 -15.40
C GLU A 158 6.54 -17.78 -15.07
N SER A 159 6.89 -17.00 -16.09
CA SER A 159 7.32 -15.59 -16.00
C SER A 159 6.18 -14.59 -15.78
N ASP A 160 4.93 -14.96 -16.09
CA ASP A 160 3.74 -14.10 -16.02
C ASP A 160 2.84 -14.40 -14.80
N ARG A 161 3.19 -15.41 -14.01
CA ARG A 161 2.38 -15.87 -12.86
C ARG A 161 2.37 -14.87 -11.69
N ASP A 162 3.39 -14.02 -11.59
CA ASP A 162 3.61 -13.14 -10.44
C ASP A 162 3.48 -11.65 -10.74
N SER A 163 3.46 -11.24 -12.00
CA SER A 163 3.62 -9.81 -12.37
C SER A 163 2.35 -9.15 -12.93
N VAL A 164 1.35 -9.92 -13.34
CA VAL A 164 0.16 -9.39 -14.03
C VAL A 164 -1.11 -9.64 -13.21
N PRO A 165 -1.80 -8.59 -12.73
CA PRO A 165 -3.15 -8.70 -12.18
C PRO A 165 -4.04 -9.53 -13.12
N SER A 166 -4.69 -10.57 -12.61
CA SER A 166 -5.68 -11.28 -13.41
C SER A 166 -7.03 -10.58 -13.24
N ALA A 167 -7.78 -10.44 -14.34
CA ALA A 167 -9.15 -9.94 -14.29
C ALA A 167 -10.02 -10.73 -13.28
N THR A 168 -9.66 -11.97 -13.00
CA THR A 168 -10.29 -12.81 -11.98
C THR A 168 -9.90 -12.41 -10.55
N ASN A 169 -8.65 -12.00 -10.30
CA ASN A 169 -8.26 -11.43 -9.00
C ASN A 169 -8.97 -10.10 -8.73
N ASP A 170 -9.12 -9.24 -9.75
CA ASP A 170 -9.89 -7.99 -9.62
C ASP A 170 -11.34 -8.28 -9.27
N ARG A 171 -11.99 -9.22 -9.96
CA ARG A 171 -13.35 -9.67 -9.60
C ARG A 171 -13.45 -10.19 -8.18
N CYS A 172 -12.44 -10.93 -7.71
CA CYS A 172 -12.41 -11.38 -6.33
C CYS A 172 -12.23 -10.24 -5.33
N ARG A 173 -11.48 -9.18 -5.70
CA ARG A 173 -11.33 -7.97 -4.88
C ARG A 173 -12.67 -7.25 -4.77
N ASP A 174 -13.31 -6.98 -5.90
CA ASP A 174 -14.59 -6.26 -5.95
C ASP A 174 -15.68 -7.03 -5.18
N ALA A 175 -15.67 -8.36 -5.26
CA ALA A 175 -16.57 -9.23 -4.52
C ALA A 175 -16.35 -9.23 -2.99
N LEU A 176 -15.20 -8.74 -2.48
CA LEU A 176 -15.01 -8.60 -1.03
C LEU A 176 -15.91 -7.52 -0.43
N ASP A 177 -16.31 -6.52 -1.21
CA ASP A 177 -17.19 -5.43 -0.77
C ASP A 177 -18.65 -5.62 -1.23
N ASP A 178 -18.89 -6.59 -2.12
CA ASP A 178 -20.21 -6.89 -2.65
C ASP A 178 -21.12 -7.59 -1.59
N PRO A 179 -22.33 -7.05 -1.31
CA PRO A 179 -23.29 -7.65 -0.38
C PRO A 179 -23.79 -9.04 -0.81
N GLU A 180 -23.65 -9.43 -2.09
CA GLU A 180 -23.96 -10.80 -2.56
C GLU A 180 -23.00 -11.86 -2.01
N PHE A 181 -21.86 -11.43 -1.46
CA PHE A 181 -20.88 -12.26 -0.78
C PHE A 181 -20.86 -11.93 0.73
N PRO A 182 -21.94 -12.20 1.47
CA PRO A 182 -22.00 -11.93 2.90
C PRO A 182 -21.00 -12.79 3.65
N ALA A 183 -20.59 -12.30 4.84
CA ALA A 183 -19.80 -13.10 5.74
C ALA A 183 -20.59 -14.34 6.20
N CYS A 184 -19.91 -15.47 6.34
CA CYS A 184 -20.50 -16.68 6.89
C CYS A 184 -21.02 -16.42 8.31
N SER A 185 -22.24 -16.86 8.61
CA SER A 185 -22.86 -16.65 9.93
C SER A 185 -22.08 -17.30 11.07
N SER A 186 -21.32 -18.37 10.81
CA SER A 186 -20.43 -18.99 11.80
C SER A 186 -19.24 -18.10 12.16
N ILE A 187 -18.86 -17.16 11.29
CA ILE A 187 -17.94 -16.08 11.64
C ILE A 187 -18.71 -15.10 12.54
N GLY A 188 -19.94 -14.74 12.12
CA GLY A 188 -20.87 -13.82 12.77
C GLY A 188 -21.25 -14.14 14.22
N SER A 189 -21.41 -15.41 14.60
CA SER A 189 -21.87 -15.80 15.95
C SER A 189 -20.83 -15.63 17.06
N GLU A 190 -19.55 -15.39 16.72
CA GLU A 190 -18.52 -14.87 17.64
C GLU A 190 -18.08 -13.44 17.28
N THR A 191 -18.74 -12.84 16.28
CA THR A 191 -18.52 -11.45 15.84
C THR A 191 -19.26 -10.46 16.76
N GLY A 192 -19.74 -10.89 17.92
CA GLY A 192 -20.15 -10.01 19.02
C GLY A 192 -18.98 -9.44 19.83
N ASP A 193 -17.84 -10.14 19.90
CA ASP A 193 -16.82 -9.88 20.95
C ASP A 193 -15.41 -9.59 20.43
N SER A 194 -15.25 -9.06 19.22
CA SER A 194 -13.89 -8.66 18.78
C SER A 194 -13.45 -7.43 19.58
N ARG A 195 -12.26 -7.48 20.18
CA ARG A 195 -11.77 -6.42 21.06
C ARG A 195 -11.62 -5.11 20.31
N CYS A 196 -11.31 -5.16 19.02
CA CYS A 196 -11.31 -3.96 18.18
C CYS A 196 -12.71 -3.42 17.89
N ARG A 197 -13.76 -4.25 17.82
CA ARG A 197 -15.14 -3.76 17.73
C ARG A 197 -15.57 -3.03 18.99
N ALA A 198 -15.26 -3.59 20.16
CA ALA A 198 -15.53 -2.93 21.44
C ALA A 198 -14.74 -1.61 21.60
N LEU A 199 -13.51 -1.54 21.08
CA LEU A 199 -12.74 -0.30 20.99
C LEU A 199 -13.44 0.73 20.08
N VAL A 200 -13.87 0.33 18.89
CA VAL A 200 -14.60 1.20 17.95
C VAL A 200 -15.89 1.72 18.58
N GLU A 201 -16.69 0.86 19.20
CA GLU A 201 -17.95 1.28 19.85
C GLU A 201 -17.69 2.28 20.99
N ARG A 202 -16.68 2.02 21.83
CA ARG A 202 -16.26 2.95 22.89
C ARG A 202 -15.81 4.29 22.33
N THR A 203 -14.91 4.29 21.34
CA THR A 203 -14.21 5.50 20.87
C THR A 203 -15.04 6.32 19.86
N CYS A 204 -15.83 5.66 19.02
CA CYS A 204 -16.70 6.30 18.04
C CYS A 204 -18.10 6.61 18.60
N GLY A 205 -18.50 5.96 19.69
CA GLY A 205 -19.82 6.13 20.32
C GLY A 205 -20.95 5.45 19.56
N ALA A 206 -22.12 5.39 20.19
CA ALA A 206 -23.35 4.92 19.55
C ALA A 206 -23.63 5.75 18.28
N ASP A 207 -24.08 5.07 17.22
CA ASP A 207 -24.39 5.67 15.91
C ASP A 207 -23.25 6.49 15.28
N ASN A 208 -22.00 6.28 15.72
CA ASN A 208 -20.82 7.04 15.29
C ASN A 208 -20.88 8.54 15.65
N ALA A 209 -21.40 8.88 16.83
CA ALA A 209 -21.45 10.27 17.30
C ALA A 209 -20.08 10.99 17.30
N CYS A 210 -18.96 10.27 17.39
CA CYS A 210 -17.60 10.79 17.30
C CYS A 210 -16.85 10.35 16.02
N ALA A 211 -17.57 10.15 14.90
CA ALA A 211 -17.02 9.67 13.63
C ALA A 211 -15.79 10.46 13.15
N ASP A 212 -15.84 11.80 13.27
CA ASP A 212 -14.81 12.69 12.72
C ASP A 212 -13.58 12.84 13.62
N SER A 213 -13.49 12.04 14.70
CA SER A 213 -12.35 12.09 15.61
C SER A 213 -11.21 11.19 15.16
N GLN A 214 -9.97 11.69 15.26
CA GLN A 214 -8.76 10.94 14.91
C GLN A 214 -8.68 9.58 15.63
N ALA A 215 -9.16 9.52 16.87
CA ALA A 215 -9.21 8.29 17.64
C ALA A 215 -10.26 7.29 17.13
N CYS A 216 -11.40 7.76 16.62
CA CYS A 216 -12.38 6.89 15.96
C CYS A 216 -11.81 6.32 14.66
N ASP A 217 -11.10 7.13 13.86
CA ASP A 217 -10.43 6.67 12.64
C ASP A 217 -9.38 5.59 12.94
N ALA A 218 -8.53 5.84 13.94
CA ALA A 218 -7.53 4.86 14.38
C ALA A 218 -8.16 3.56 14.92
N ALA A 219 -9.27 3.66 15.67
CA ALA A 219 -9.97 2.47 16.18
C ALA A 219 -10.56 1.63 15.03
N ARG A 220 -11.16 2.27 14.02
CA ARG A 220 -11.68 1.60 12.82
C ARG A 220 -10.56 0.96 12.01
N GLN A 221 -9.41 1.63 11.92
CA GLN A 221 -8.23 1.09 11.25
C GLN A 221 -7.74 -0.19 11.95
N LEU A 222 -7.65 -0.19 13.28
CA LEU A 222 -7.31 -1.39 14.06
C LEU A 222 -8.34 -2.51 13.88
N GLN A 223 -9.64 -2.20 13.82
CA GLN A 223 -10.66 -3.19 13.53
C GLN A 223 -10.52 -3.81 12.13
N GLY A 224 -10.18 -2.99 11.12
CA GLY A 224 -9.87 -3.46 9.77
C GLY A 224 -8.68 -4.41 9.76
N LEU A 225 -7.61 -4.07 10.49
CA LEU A 225 -6.41 -4.89 10.65
C LEU A 225 -6.68 -6.21 11.38
N GLU A 226 -7.46 -6.21 12.47
CA GLU A 226 -7.88 -7.43 13.18
C GLU A 226 -8.71 -8.33 12.28
N THR A 227 -9.64 -7.75 11.53
CA THR A 227 -10.45 -8.50 10.56
C THR A 227 -9.54 -9.17 9.53
N GLN A 228 -8.54 -8.45 8.99
CA GLN A 228 -7.58 -9.00 8.05
C GLN A 228 -6.73 -10.13 8.67
N GLU A 229 -6.20 -9.95 9.87
CA GLU A 229 -5.41 -10.98 10.57
C GLU A 229 -6.23 -12.25 10.84
N ARG A 230 -7.47 -12.07 11.31
CA ARG A 230 -8.42 -13.16 11.52
C ARG A 230 -8.75 -13.86 10.21
N LEU A 231 -8.76 -13.16 9.08
CA LEU A 231 -8.93 -13.74 7.74
C LEU A 231 -7.67 -14.41 7.19
N THR A 232 -6.50 -14.26 7.83
CA THR A 232 -5.25 -14.95 7.46
C THR A 232 -4.83 -16.08 8.41
N ASN A 233 -5.19 -16.05 9.70
CA ASN A 233 -4.76 -17.02 10.72
C ASN A 233 -5.43 -18.40 10.60
N ALA A 234 -4.73 -19.51 10.91
CA ALA A 234 -5.37 -20.83 10.86
C ALA A 234 -6.57 -20.94 11.83
N ASP A 235 -6.51 -20.22 12.96
CA ASP A 235 -7.57 -20.11 13.97
C ASP A 235 -8.04 -18.64 14.08
N PRO A 236 -9.30 -18.32 13.75
CA PRO A 236 -9.87 -16.96 13.86
C PRO A 236 -10.41 -16.60 15.24
N SER A 237 -10.60 -17.59 16.09
CA SER A 237 -10.97 -17.43 17.50
C SER A 237 -9.73 -17.14 18.34
N ALA A 238 -8.54 -17.51 17.87
CA ALA A 238 -7.28 -17.10 18.47
C ALA A 238 -7.13 -15.57 18.46
N LEU A 239 -6.71 -15.04 19.61
CA LEU A 239 -6.43 -13.61 19.78
C LEU A 239 -5.35 -13.19 18.78
N SER A 240 -5.73 -12.34 17.83
CA SER A 240 -4.81 -11.84 16.81
C SER A 240 -3.80 -10.84 17.41
N GLN A 241 -2.72 -10.55 16.69
CA GLN A 241 -1.76 -9.55 17.15
C GLN A 241 -2.41 -8.17 17.28
N THR A 242 -3.20 -7.78 16.29
CA THR A 242 -4.03 -6.57 16.34
C THR A 242 -5.11 -6.66 17.42
N GLY A 243 -5.69 -7.84 17.68
CA GLY A 243 -6.60 -8.04 18.82
C GLY A 243 -5.96 -7.70 20.18
N ARG A 244 -4.66 -7.98 20.36
CA ARG A 244 -3.88 -7.53 21.54
C ARG A 244 -3.68 -6.01 21.55
N GLN A 245 -3.36 -5.42 20.39
CA GLN A 245 -3.21 -3.96 20.28
C GLN A 245 -4.52 -3.23 20.62
N CYS A 246 -5.68 -3.80 20.26
CA CYS A 246 -6.97 -3.23 20.64
C CYS A 246 -7.24 -3.33 22.14
N LEU A 247 -6.78 -4.38 22.82
CA LEU A 247 -6.84 -4.48 24.29
C LEU A 247 -5.94 -3.45 24.97
N GLU A 248 -4.75 -3.22 24.43
CA GLU A 248 -3.83 -2.18 24.90
C GLU A 248 -4.44 -0.78 24.69
N ALA A 249 -5.02 -0.55 23.51
CA ALA A 249 -5.69 0.69 23.14
C ALA A 249 -6.87 1.03 24.06
N MET A 250 -7.62 0.04 24.56
CA MET A 250 -8.71 0.28 25.53
C MET A 250 -8.27 0.99 26.81
N ASN A 251 -6.99 0.87 27.19
CA ASN A 251 -6.42 1.50 28.37
C ASN A 251 -5.62 2.78 28.05
N ASN A 252 -5.64 3.24 26.80
CA ASN A 252 -4.93 4.42 26.33
C ASN A 252 -5.88 5.62 26.23
N SER A 253 -5.49 6.77 26.78
CA SER A 253 -6.30 7.99 26.80
C SER A 253 -6.60 8.56 25.41
N PHE A 254 -5.78 8.24 24.40
CA PHE A 254 -6.09 8.59 23.01
C PHE A 254 -7.43 7.99 22.56
N PHE A 255 -7.77 6.77 23.00
CA PHE A 255 -9.02 6.07 22.68
C PHE A 255 -10.12 6.26 23.74
N GLU A 256 -10.16 7.44 24.37
CA GLU A 256 -11.19 7.80 25.33
C GLU A 256 -12.62 7.59 24.79
N PRO A 257 -13.59 7.26 25.68
CA PRO A 257 -14.97 7.10 25.29
C PRO A 257 -15.53 8.33 24.59
N CYS A 258 -16.35 8.12 23.56
CA CYS A 258 -17.07 9.20 22.91
C CYS A 258 -17.91 9.98 23.93
N GLY A 259 -17.81 11.32 23.91
CA GLY A 259 -18.47 12.21 24.86
C GLY A 259 -17.70 12.51 26.14
N GLN A 260 -16.49 11.96 26.33
CA GLN A 260 -15.56 12.34 27.41
C GLN A 260 -14.42 13.25 26.96
N ARG A 261 -14.45 13.74 25.71
CA ARG A 261 -13.51 14.73 25.17
C ARG A 261 -14.02 16.16 25.33
#